data_AF-A0A1F6A5C1-F1
#
_entry.id   AF-A0A1F6A5C1-F1
#
_cell.length_a   1.000
_cell.length_b   1.000
_cell.length_c   1.000
_cell.angle_alpha   90.00
_cell.angle_beta   90.00
_cell.angle_gamma   90.00
#
_symmetry.space_group_name_H-M   'P 1'
#
loop_
_entity.id
_entity.type
_entity.pdbx_description
1 polymer ?
#
loop_
_entity_poly.entity_id
_entity_poly.type
_entity_poly.pdbx_seq_one_letter_code
_entity_poly.pdbx_strand_id
1 'polypeptide(L)'
;MLRINIYIPENLNQRLDFTAKYMQKVKAEVVREALEAGLKKIQPKSTSARALLDLAKKAEKIPTKGNIPKDFIKNLDFYTWGGKKRE
;
A
#
# COMPACT_ATOMS: atom_id res chain seq x y z
N MET A 1 17.48 -12.20 -11.23
CA MET A 1 18.23 -11.26 -10.36
C MET A 1 18.86 -10.22 -11.28
N LEU A 2 18.54 -8.93 -11.10
CA LEU A 2 19.04 -7.84 -11.95
C LEU A 2 20.28 -7.20 -11.29
N ARG A 3 21.32 -6.91 -12.08
CA ARG A 3 22.50 -6.16 -11.62
C ARG A 3 22.35 -4.71 -12.08
N ILE A 4 22.56 -3.77 -11.16
CA ILE A 4 22.47 -2.33 -11.42
C ILE A 4 23.77 -1.70 -10.93
N ASN A 5 24.41 -0.92 -11.79
CA ASN A 5 25.57 -0.11 -11.44
C ASN A 5 25.11 1.33 -11.19
N ILE A 6 25.42 1.87 -10.02
CA ILE A 6 25.02 3.22 -9.60
C ILE A 6 26.26 3.96 -9.16
N TYR A 7 26.40 5.21 -9.58
CA TYR A 7 27.44 6.08 -9.06
C TYR A 7 27.13 6.48 -7.61
N ILE A 8 28.06 6.20 -6.70
CA ILE A 8 27.94 6.52 -5.27
C ILE A 8 29.08 7.47 -4.91
N PRO A 9 28.77 8.67 -4.37
CA PRO A 9 29.79 9.59 -3.87
C PRO A 9 30.65 8.97 -2.75
N GLU A 10 31.92 9.36 -2.67
CA GLU A 10 32.90 8.79 -1.74
C GLU A 10 32.44 8.86 -0.27
N ASN A 11 31.86 10.00 0.15
CA ASN A 11 31.34 10.18 1.50
C ASN A 11 30.18 9.21 1.83
N LEU A 12 29.31 8.92 0.87
CA LEU A 12 28.21 7.98 1.03
C LEU A 12 28.74 6.54 1.08
N ASN A 13 29.76 6.25 0.28
CA ASN A 13 30.44 4.96 0.25
C ASN A 13 31.05 4.60 1.61
N GLN A 14 31.77 5.55 2.22
CA GLN A 14 32.35 5.40 3.55
C GLN A 14 31.29 5.15 4.64
N ARG A 15 30.17 5.88 4.57
CA ARG A 15 29.04 5.68 5.50
C ARG A 15 28.44 4.29 5.35
N LEU A 16 28.27 3.81 4.12
CA LEU A 16 27.77 2.45 3.86
C LEU A 16 28.71 1.39 4.42
N ASP A 17 30.02 1.56 4.29
CA ASP A 17 31.01 0.62 4.85
C ASP A 17 30.98 0.59 6.38
N PHE A 18 30.87 1.76 7.01
CA PHE A 18 30.73 1.85 8.46
C PHE A 18 29.44 1.16 8.95
N THR A 19 28.31 1.44 8.30
CA THR A 19 27.02 0.83 8.64
C THR A 19 27.03 -0.69 8.41
N ALA A 20 27.63 -1.17 7.33
CA ALA A 20 27.78 -2.59 7.05
C ALA A 20 28.56 -3.32 8.16
N LYS A 21 29.67 -2.73 8.62
CA LYS A 21 30.45 -3.25 9.75
C LYS A 21 29.64 -3.25 11.06
N TYR A 22 28.94 -2.15 11.35
CA TYR A 22 28.12 -2.02 12.55
C TYR A 22 26.98 -3.04 12.59
N MET A 23 26.30 -3.26 11.47
CA MET A 23 25.19 -4.20 11.36
C MET A 23 25.63 -5.65 11.12
N GLN A 24 26.94 -5.91 10.96
CA GLN A 24 27.50 -7.22 10.59
C GLN A 24 26.87 -7.81 9.31
N LYS A 25 26.59 -6.95 8.33
CA LYS A 25 25.97 -7.32 7.04
C LYS A 25 26.87 -6.99 5.86
N VAL A 26 26.63 -7.66 4.73
CA VAL A 26 27.30 -7.33 3.47
C VAL A 26 26.78 -5.99 2.96
N LYS A 27 27.66 -5.15 2.43
CA LYS A 27 27.34 -3.81 1.90
C LYS A 27 26.14 -3.81 0.94
N ALA A 28 26.05 -4.80 0.06
CA ALA A 28 24.96 -4.94 -0.90
C ALA A 28 23.59 -5.19 -0.24
N GLU A 29 23.56 -5.78 0.96
CA GLU A 29 22.33 -5.97 1.73
C GLU A 29 21.89 -4.65 2.38
N VAL A 30 22.83 -3.93 3.00
CA VAL A 30 22.59 -2.59 3.56
C VAL A 30 22.05 -1.63 2.50
N VAL A 31 22.63 -1.64 1.30
CA VAL A 31 22.15 -0.82 0.17
C VAL A 31 20.72 -1.21 -0.22
N ARG A 32 20.38 -2.50 -0.27
CA ARG A 32 19.01 -2.95 -0.56
C ARG A 32 18.01 -2.47 0.49
N GLU A 33 18.33 -2.64 1.76
CA GLU A 33 17.47 -2.20 2.87
C GLU A 33 17.26 -0.68 2.86
N ALA A 34 18.33 0.08 2.64
CA ALA A 34 18.27 1.53 2.54
C ALA A 34 17.41 1.99 1.36
N LEU A 35 17.55 1.37 0.19
CA LEU A 35 16.73 1.67 -0.98
C LEU A 35 15.26 1.32 -0.74
N GLU A 36 14.97 0.16 -0.15
CA GLU A 36 13.58 -0.24 0.12
C GLU A 36 12.91 0.72 1.13
N ALA A 37 13.62 1.08 2.21
CA ALA A 37 13.14 2.05 3.19
C ALA A 37 12.99 3.45 2.56
N GLY A 38 13.93 3.86 1.72
CA GLY A 38 13.88 5.13 0.99
C GLY A 38 12.68 5.20 0.04
N LEU A 39 12.45 4.14 -0.74
CA LEU A 39 11.31 4.05 -1.65
C LEU A 39 9.98 4.07 -0.90
N LYS A 40 9.87 3.41 0.26
CA LYS A 40 8.67 3.50 1.11
C LYS A 40 8.40 4.92 1.63
N LYS A 41 9.42 5.75 1.80
CA LYS A 41 9.29 7.15 2.24
C LYS A 41 9.00 8.10 1.08
N ILE A 42 9.64 7.89 -0.07
CA ILE A 42 9.54 8.76 -1.26
C ILE A 42 8.26 8.48 -2.04
N GLN A 43 7.85 7.21 -2.12
CA GLN A 43 6.61 6.84 -2.77
C GLN A 43 5.47 7.36 -1.90
N PRO A 44 4.70 8.37 -2.37
CA PRO A 44 3.51 8.76 -1.64
C PRO A 44 2.67 7.50 -1.50
N LYS A 45 2.20 7.22 -0.28
CA LYS A 45 1.05 6.33 -0.10
C LYS A 45 -0.06 6.99 -0.90
N SER A 46 -0.20 6.66 -2.18
CA SER A 46 -1.35 7.02 -2.99
C SER A 46 -2.50 6.29 -2.34
N THR A 47 -3.06 6.96 -1.34
CA THR A 47 -4.23 6.53 -0.59
C THR A 47 -5.37 6.34 -1.57
N SER A 48 -5.45 7.12 -2.65
CA SER A 48 -6.50 6.97 -3.66
C SER A 48 -6.41 5.65 -4.42
N ALA A 49 -5.31 5.33 -5.10
CA ALA A 49 -5.24 4.12 -5.92
C ALA A 49 -5.29 2.84 -5.06
N ARG A 50 -4.59 2.83 -3.92
CA ARG A 50 -4.60 1.69 -3.00
C ARG A 50 -5.96 1.55 -2.31
N ALA A 51 -6.59 2.64 -1.86
CA ALA A 51 -7.92 2.55 -1.24
C ALA A 51 -9.01 2.18 -2.25
N LEU A 52 -8.94 2.63 -3.50
CA LEU A 52 -9.87 2.19 -4.54
C LEU A 52 -9.73 0.69 -4.81
N LEU A 53 -8.50 0.19 -4.84
CA LEU A 53 -8.23 -1.24 -5.01
C LEU A 53 -8.70 -2.07 -3.79
N ASP A 54 -8.47 -1.57 -2.57
CA ASP A 54 -8.93 -2.21 -1.34
C ASP A 54 -10.47 -2.14 -1.21
N LEU A 55 -11.10 -1.07 -1.66
CA LEU A 55 -12.56 -0.92 -1.73
C LEU A 55 -13.16 -1.89 -2.74
N ALA A 56 -12.57 -2.03 -3.93
CA ALA A 56 -12.99 -3.00 -4.93
C ALA A 56 -12.91 -4.44 -4.39
N LYS A 57 -11.82 -4.81 -3.72
CA LYS A 57 -11.67 -6.12 -3.07
C LYS A 57 -12.67 -6.37 -1.96
N LYS A 58 -13.08 -5.32 -1.23
CA LYS A 58 -14.16 -5.43 -0.23
C LYS A 58 -15.52 -5.60 -0.90
N ALA A 59 -15.79 -4.84 -1.96
CA ALA A 59 -17.04 -4.92 -2.73
C ALA A 59 -17.25 -6.31 -3.36
N GLU A 60 -16.19 -6.95 -3.86
CA GLU A 60 -16.25 -8.31 -4.43
C GLU A 60 -16.67 -9.37 -3.41
N LYS A 61 -16.34 -9.17 -2.12
CA LYS A 61 -16.76 -10.07 -1.03
C LYS A 61 -18.19 -9.85 -0.59
N ILE A 62 -18.82 -8.75 -0.98
CA ILE A 62 -20.24 -8.52 -0.70
C ILE A 62 -21.01 -9.44 -1.64
N PRO A 63 -21.86 -10.35 -1.12
CA PRO A 63 -22.65 -11.24 -1.96
C PRO A 63 -23.60 -10.42 -2.83
N THR A 64 -23.25 -10.28 -4.11
CA THR A 64 -24.04 -9.56 -5.13
C THR A 64 -25.04 -10.47 -5.85
N LYS A 65 -25.12 -11.75 -5.47
CA LYS A 65 -26.12 -12.71 -5.95
C LYS A 65 -26.99 -13.16 -4.79
N GLY A 66 -28.28 -12.78 -4.84
CA GLY A 66 -29.26 -13.07 -3.80
C GLY A 66 -30.38 -12.03 -3.74
N ASN A 67 -31.12 -12.02 -2.63
CA ASN A 67 -32.29 -11.17 -2.38
C ASN A 67 -31.88 -9.72 -2.08
N ILE A 68 -31.24 -9.07 -3.06
CA ILE A 68 -30.82 -7.67 -2.95
C ILE A 68 -32.05 -6.80 -3.15
N PRO A 69 -32.31 -5.84 -2.25
CA PRO A 69 -33.39 -4.90 -2.42
C PRO A 69 -33.22 -4.12 -3.73
N LYS A 70 -34.14 -4.31 -4.67
CA LYS A 70 -34.17 -3.55 -5.95
C LYS A 70 -34.39 -2.04 -5.72
N ASP A 71 -34.80 -1.68 -4.51
CA ASP A 71 -35.12 -0.34 -4.03
C ASP A 71 -34.01 0.26 -3.15
N PHE A 72 -32.78 -0.29 -3.18
CA PHE A 72 -31.67 0.19 -2.34
C PHE A 72 -31.44 1.70 -2.43
N ILE A 73 -31.48 2.29 -3.63
CA ILE A 73 -31.30 3.75 -3.81
C ILE A 73 -32.47 4.52 -3.17
N LYS A 74 -33.70 4.04 -3.34
CA LYS A 74 -34.91 4.70 -2.81
C LYS A 74 -34.97 4.62 -1.27
N ASN A 75 -34.42 3.54 -0.72
CA ASN A 75 -34.49 3.17 0.69
C ASN A 75 -33.12 3.09 1.36
N LEU A 76 -32.16 3.90 0.89
CA LEU A 76 -30.79 3.90 1.41
C LEU A 76 -30.80 4.09 2.94
N ASP A 77 -31.58 5.05 3.42
CA ASP A 77 -31.65 5.38 4.84
C ASP A 77 -32.19 4.23 5.70
N PHE A 78 -33.15 3.48 5.17
CA PHE A 78 -33.71 2.31 5.82
C PHE A 78 -32.64 1.23 6.00
N TYR A 79 -31.89 0.92 4.94
CA TYR A 79 -30.91 -0.18 4.96
C TYR A 79 -29.62 0.14 5.71
N THR A 80 -29.26 1.42 5.82
CA THR A 80 -27.99 1.84 6.44
C THR A 80 -28.15 2.35 7.87
N TRP A 81 -29.27 3.00 8.19
CA TRP A 81 -29.53 3.62 9.51
C TRP A 81 -30.78 3.09 10.21
N GLY A 82 -31.55 2.16 9.61
CA GLY A 82 -32.73 1.56 10.24
C GLY A 82 -33.95 2.48 10.30
N GLY A 83 -34.04 3.47 9.41
CA GLY A 83 -35.17 4.40 9.32
C GLY A 83 -36.48 3.76 8.86
N LYS A 84 -37.50 4.56 8.51
CA LYS A 84 -38.73 4.04 7.89
C LYS A 84 -38.53 3.81 6.39
N LYS A 85 -39.07 2.71 5.88
CA LYS A 85 -39.06 2.38 4.46
C LYS A 85 -39.99 3.34 3.70
N ARG A 86 -39.51 3.93 2.61
CA ARG A 86 -40.29 4.76 1.69
C ARG A 86 -41.02 3.84 0.71
N GLU A 87 -42.34 4.01 0.63
CA GLU A 87 -43.23 3.30 -0.30
C GLU A 87 -42.99 3.72 -1.75
#